data_AF-A0A968XZ46-F1
#
_entry.id   AF-A0A968XZ46-F1
#
_cell.length_a   1.000
_cell.length_b   1.000
_cell.length_c   1.000
_cell.angle_alpha   90.00
_cell.angle_beta   90.00
_cell.angle_gamma   90.00
#
_symmetry.space_group_name_H-M   'P 1'
#
loop_
_entity.id
_entity.type
_entity.pdbx_description
1 polymer ?
#
loop_
_entity_poly.entity_id
_entity_poly.type
_entity_poly.pdbx_seq_one_letter_code
_entity_poly.pdbx_strand_id
1 'polypeptide(L)'
;MATQKVPLTSLKQIQQHIRTALAVPQMENSPCVEYQKVPVMAAPMTLGDLGNIFRVPAPASTCEADPNADGRWFVSSVNPGAALLQLKGLRVKPGLRLVPYLLRTPDGGGVGHICAVPEASSTTEFLESALSEDAEWHYPPFPEGSLSHTMLALEGDRSPMSYIVASILCREIQAFGAVGKDRQWGQHQLIETVPAQVNWRWKNTRPKSFASKVKTNPDGTAAVEFFSCRTTSPFAIFHHLDQYAKGTYVATSKDRRSPSSKTKGRRPRKSPAEKGSTWASPKRSLFS
;
A
#
# COMPACT_ATOMS: atom_id res chain seq x y z
N MET A 1 27.13 22.87 10.15
CA MET A 1 26.14 21.89 9.64
C MET A 1 25.43 21.30 10.84
N ALA A 2 24.10 21.41 10.91
CA ALA A 2 23.34 20.86 12.03
C ALA A 2 22.84 19.47 11.65
N THR A 3 23.29 18.44 12.38
CA THR A 3 22.72 17.10 12.30
C THR A 3 21.77 16.95 13.48
N GLN A 4 20.48 16.81 13.20
CA GLN A 4 19.46 16.59 14.22
C GLN A 4 19.14 15.10 14.30
N LYS A 5 19.17 14.52 15.51
CA LYS A 5 18.66 13.17 15.75
C LYS A 5 17.15 13.25 15.96
N VAL A 6 16.42 12.31 15.39
CA VAL A 6 14.97 12.21 15.55
C VAL A 6 14.65 10.93 16.32
N PRO A 7 13.94 11.01 17.46
CA PRO A 7 13.56 9.84 18.23
C PRO A 7 12.66 8.89 17.44
N LEU A 8 12.85 7.58 17.65
CA LEU A 8 12.02 6.54 17.03
C LEU A 8 10.53 6.67 17.39
N THR A 9 10.22 7.14 18.60
CA THR A 9 8.85 7.35 19.04
C THR A 9 8.14 8.35 18.13
N SER A 10 8.79 9.48 17.81
CA SER A 10 8.27 10.49 16.88
C SER A 10 8.09 9.93 15.47
N LEU A 11 9.07 9.17 14.98
CA LEU A 11 8.97 8.53 13.66
C LEU A 11 7.81 7.54 13.56
N LYS A 12 7.61 6.70 14.58
CA LYS A 12 6.49 5.75 14.64
C LYS A 12 5.15 6.47 14.72
N GLN A 13 5.06 7.57 15.46
CA GLN A 13 3.85 8.40 15.51
C GLN A 13 3.52 9.00 14.14
N ILE A 14 4.51 9.57 13.45
CA ILE A 14 4.35 10.10 12.09
C ILE A 14 3.89 8.98 11.14
N GLN A 15 4.57 7.83 11.16
CA GLN A 15 4.21 6.69 10.32
C GLN A 15 2.80 6.18 10.60
N GLN A 16 2.45 6.02 11.88
CA GLN A 16 1.13 5.53 12.27
C GLN A 16 0.03 6.48 11.83
N HIS A 17 0.24 7.79 12.01
CA HIS A 17 -0.69 8.82 11.56
C HIS A 17 -0.93 8.75 10.04
N ILE A 18 0.15 8.71 9.26
CA ILE A 18 0.07 8.60 7.78
C ILE A 18 -0.67 7.32 7.38
N ARG A 19 -0.33 6.18 7.99
CA ARG A 19 -1.00 4.90 7.71
C ARG A 19 -2.49 4.91 8.02
N THR A 20 -2.88 5.52 9.14
CA THR A 20 -4.29 5.65 9.50
C THR A 20 -5.03 6.55 8.51
N ALA A 21 -4.42 7.66 8.08
CA ALA A 21 -5.02 8.56 7.09
C ALA A 21 -5.10 7.96 5.68
N LEU A 22 -4.18 7.06 5.32
CA LEU A 22 -4.15 6.34 4.04
C LEU A 22 -4.82 4.95 4.10
N ALA A 23 -5.56 4.65 5.18
CA ALA A 23 -6.23 3.38 5.32
C ALA A 23 -7.37 3.25 4.30
N VAL A 24 -7.25 2.27 3.40
CA VAL A 24 -8.28 1.97 2.40
C VAL A 24 -9.48 1.31 3.10
N PRO A 25 -10.72 1.80 2.88
CA PRO A 25 -11.94 1.20 3.42
C PRO A 25 -12.04 -0.29 3.09
N GLN A 26 -12.62 -1.09 3.99
CA GLN A 26 -12.75 -2.53 3.77
C GLN A 26 -13.58 -2.87 2.53
N MET A 27 -14.61 -2.07 2.24
CA MET A 27 -15.46 -2.23 1.05
C MET A 27 -14.67 -2.11 -0.27
N GLU A 28 -13.61 -1.27 -0.29
CA GLU A 28 -12.73 -1.15 -1.47
C GLU A 28 -11.69 -2.28 -1.55
N ASN A 29 -11.41 -2.97 -0.44
CA ASN A 29 -10.46 -4.09 -0.39
C ASN A 29 -11.11 -5.46 -0.64
N SER A 30 -12.41 -5.57 -0.40
CA SER A 30 -13.15 -6.81 -0.50
C SER A 30 -14.56 -6.49 -1.00
N PRO A 31 -14.81 -6.57 -2.32
CA PRO A 31 -16.16 -6.46 -2.84
C PRO A 31 -17.06 -7.44 -2.08
N CYS A 32 -18.17 -6.92 -1.57
CA CYS A 32 -19.15 -7.75 -0.90
C CYS A 32 -19.84 -8.64 -1.95
N VAL A 33 -19.40 -9.89 -2.09
CA VAL A 33 -20.05 -10.88 -2.98
C VAL A 33 -21.44 -11.28 -2.46
N GLU A 34 -21.83 -10.82 -1.27
CA GLU A 34 -22.98 -11.36 -0.52
C GLU A 34 -24.36 -10.83 -0.99
N TYR A 35 -24.41 -9.89 -1.95
CA TYR A 35 -25.69 -9.41 -2.50
C TYR A 35 -26.45 -10.45 -3.36
N GLN A 36 -25.85 -11.60 -3.69
CA GLN A 36 -26.48 -12.59 -4.59
C GLN A 36 -27.46 -13.57 -3.94
N LYS A 37 -27.83 -13.40 -2.66
CA LYS A 37 -28.95 -14.14 -2.08
C LYS A 37 -30.00 -13.21 -1.50
N VAL A 38 -30.47 -12.25 -2.27
CA VAL A 38 -31.81 -11.70 -2.02
C VAL A 38 -32.77 -12.88 -2.23
N PRO A 39 -33.46 -13.38 -1.20
CA PRO A 39 -34.46 -14.42 -1.37
C PRO A 39 -35.45 -13.92 -2.41
N VAL A 40 -35.71 -14.71 -3.45
CA VAL A 40 -36.71 -14.42 -4.47
C VAL A 40 -37.99 -13.99 -3.75
N MET A 41 -38.29 -12.69 -3.77
CA MET A 41 -39.49 -12.18 -3.13
C MET A 41 -40.69 -12.82 -3.84
N ALA A 42 -41.53 -13.53 -3.08
CA ALA A 42 -42.77 -14.06 -3.60
C ALA A 42 -43.64 -12.91 -4.13
N ALA A 43 -44.34 -13.13 -5.24
CA ALA A 43 -45.21 -12.14 -5.84
C ALA A 43 -46.24 -11.64 -4.80
N PRO A 44 -46.47 -10.32 -4.68
CA PRO A 44 -47.44 -9.78 -3.74
C PRO A 44 -48.84 -10.31 -4.12
N MET A 45 -49.51 -10.97 -3.16
CA MET A 45 -50.83 -11.56 -3.39
C MET A 45 -51.98 -10.60 -3.05
N THR A 46 -51.70 -9.47 -2.37
CA THR A 46 -52.76 -8.56 -1.90
C THR A 46 -52.44 -7.08 -2.14
N LEU A 47 -53.49 -6.25 -2.26
CA LEU A 47 -53.38 -4.80 -2.47
C LEU A 47 -52.70 -4.07 -1.30
N GLY A 48 -52.73 -4.66 -0.09
CA GLY A 48 -52.02 -4.14 1.09
C GLY A 48 -50.50 -4.30 1.02
N ASP A 49 -50.00 -5.20 0.17
CA ASP A 49 -48.56 -5.46 0.01
C ASP A 49 -47.85 -4.38 -0.84
N LEU A 50 -48.61 -3.53 -1.53
CA LEU A 50 -48.09 -2.43 -2.34
C LEU A 50 -47.32 -1.38 -1.49
N GLY A 51 -47.68 -1.21 -0.21
CA GLY A 51 -46.95 -0.33 0.71
C GLY A 51 -45.51 -0.78 0.98
N ASN A 52 -45.23 -2.08 0.83
CA ASN A 52 -43.87 -2.61 0.94
C ASN A 52 -43.05 -2.41 -0.34
N ILE A 53 -43.67 -2.12 -1.49
CA ILE A 53 -42.99 -1.93 -2.78
C ILE A 53 -42.19 -0.62 -2.82
N PHE A 54 -42.59 0.42 -2.10
CA PHE A 54 -41.79 1.64 -1.96
C PHE A 54 -40.69 1.52 -0.90
N ARG A 55 -40.68 0.41 -0.13
CA ARG A 55 -39.52 -0.05 0.64
C ARG A 55 -38.63 -1.01 -0.16
N VAL A 56 -39.08 -1.46 -1.34
CA VAL A 56 -38.24 -2.26 -2.23
C VAL A 56 -37.23 -1.29 -2.85
N PRO A 57 -35.93 -1.46 -2.62
CA PRO A 57 -34.92 -0.68 -3.32
C PRO A 57 -35.17 -0.82 -4.82
N ALA A 58 -35.01 0.28 -5.57
CA ALA A 58 -35.23 0.35 -7.01
C ALA A 58 -34.76 -0.94 -7.72
N PRO A 59 -35.53 -1.47 -8.69
CA PRO A 59 -35.19 -2.72 -9.38
C PRO A 59 -33.74 -2.61 -9.80
N ALA A 60 -32.92 -3.56 -9.33
CA ALA A 60 -31.47 -3.52 -9.44
C ALA A 60 -31.11 -3.02 -10.84
N SER A 61 -30.74 -1.73 -10.91
CA SER A 61 -29.98 -1.19 -12.02
C SER A 61 -28.92 -2.25 -12.27
N THR A 62 -28.89 -2.79 -13.50
CA THR A 62 -27.94 -3.83 -13.92
C THR A 62 -26.69 -3.68 -13.09
N CYS A 63 -26.42 -4.64 -12.19
CA CYS A 63 -25.24 -4.65 -11.36
C CYS A 63 -24.05 -4.64 -12.31
N GLU A 64 -23.64 -3.46 -12.75
CA GLU A 64 -22.32 -3.21 -13.25
C GLU A 64 -21.44 -3.69 -12.11
N ALA A 65 -20.74 -4.79 -12.37
CA ALA A 65 -19.91 -5.41 -11.36
C ALA A 65 -19.01 -4.33 -10.78
N ASP A 66 -19.00 -4.23 -9.45
CA ASP A 66 -18.17 -3.25 -8.77
C ASP A 66 -16.75 -3.37 -9.37
N PRO A 67 -16.10 -2.29 -9.79
CA PRO A 67 -14.85 -2.35 -10.56
C PRO A 67 -13.71 -3.06 -9.79
N ASN A 68 -13.84 -3.15 -8.46
CA ASN A 68 -12.96 -3.91 -7.57
C ASN A 68 -13.06 -5.44 -7.74
N ALA A 69 -14.14 -5.98 -8.31
CA ALA A 69 -14.33 -7.42 -8.54
C ALA A 69 -13.76 -7.86 -9.90
N ASP A 70 -13.76 -6.96 -10.88
CA ASP A 70 -13.36 -7.25 -12.26
C ASP A 70 -11.86 -7.18 -12.51
N GLY A 71 -11.05 -6.82 -11.51
CA GLY A 71 -9.62 -6.62 -11.76
C GLY A 71 -9.31 -5.33 -12.50
N ARG A 72 -10.17 -4.29 -12.38
CA ARG A 72 -9.99 -3.01 -13.05
C ARG A 72 -9.54 -1.91 -12.09
N TRP A 73 -8.85 -0.91 -12.63
CA TRP A 73 -8.50 0.28 -11.86
C TRP A 73 -9.75 1.09 -11.56
N PHE A 74 -9.83 1.65 -10.35
CA PHE A 74 -10.90 2.57 -9.95
C PHE A 74 -10.37 3.68 -9.05
N VAL A 75 -11.10 4.78 -8.97
CA VAL A 75 -10.78 5.91 -8.08
C VAL A 75 -11.21 5.55 -6.65
N SER A 76 -10.30 5.67 -5.69
CA SER A 76 -10.59 5.42 -4.27
C SER A 76 -11.16 6.66 -3.60
N SER A 77 -12.04 6.45 -2.62
CA SER A 77 -12.64 7.52 -1.81
C SER A 77 -11.68 8.12 -0.77
N VAL A 78 -10.53 7.48 -0.54
CA VAL A 78 -9.51 7.95 0.40
C VAL A 78 -9.04 9.36 0.02
N ASN A 79 -8.81 10.23 1.01
CA ASN A 79 -8.22 11.55 0.80
C ASN A 79 -6.78 11.59 1.35
N PRO A 80 -5.74 11.37 0.52
CA PRO A 80 -4.35 11.42 0.98
C PRO A 80 -3.94 12.78 1.54
N GLY A 81 -4.58 13.86 1.09
CA GLY A 81 -4.33 15.22 1.59
C GLY A 81 -4.69 15.37 3.07
N ALA A 82 -5.63 14.59 3.60
CA ALA A 82 -6.02 14.63 5.00
C ALA A 82 -4.87 14.23 5.95
N ALA A 83 -3.96 13.36 5.50
CA ALA A 83 -2.77 12.98 6.26
C ALA A 83 -1.89 14.20 6.59
N LEU A 84 -1.81 15.16 5.65
CA LEU A 84 -0.94 16.33 5.75
C LEU A 84 -1.52 17.43 6.63
N LEU A 85 -2.84 17.47 6.85
CA LEU A 85 -3.48 18.51 7.67
C LEU A 85 -2.99 18.53 9.13
N GLN A 86 -2.63 17.36 9.67
CA GLN A 86 -2.15 17.24 11.06
C GLN A 86 -0.61 17.27 11.16
N LEU A 87 0.10 17.06 10.06
CA LEU A 87 1.55 17.02 10.02
C LEU A 87 2.10 18.43 9.77
N LYS A 88 2.54 19.10 10.84
CA LYS A 88 3.14 20.43 10.73
C LYS A 88 4.35 20.42 9.81
N GLY A 89 4.47 21.48 8.99
CA GLY A 89 5.64 21.73 8.15
C GLY A 89 5.58 21.12 6.75
N LEU A 90 4.53 20.37 6.40
CA LEU A 90 4.31 19.84 5.04
C LEU A 90 2.84 19.99 4.65
N ARG A 91 2.56 20.42 3.43
CA ARG A 91 1.19 20.57 2.88
C ARG A 91 1.19 20.32 1.37
N VAL A 92 0.01 20.07 0.82
CA VAL A 92 -0.19 20.08 -0.63
C VAL A 92 -0.18 21.53 -1.11
N LYS A 93 0.46 21.80 -2.24
CA LYS A 93 0.45 23.13 -2.88
C LYS A 93 -0.97 23.53 -3.25
N PRO A 94 -1.33 24.82 -3.14
CA PRO A 94 -2.63 25.30 -3.58
C PRO A 94 -2.91 24.94 -5.05
N GLY A 95 -4.17 24.59 -5.36
CA GLY A 95 -4.59 24.22 -6.71
C GLY A 95 -4.15 22.83 -7.17
N LEU A 96 -3.55 22.02 -6.29
CA LEU A 96 -3.28 20.61 -6.55
C LEU A 96 -4.04 19.72 -5.56
N ARG A 97 -4.42 18.53 -6.03
CA ARG A 97 -5.07 17.49 -5.23
C ARG A 97 -4.35 16.16 -5.43
N LEU A 98 -4.29 15.37 -4.35
CA LEU A 98 -3.80 13.98 -4.40
C LEU A 98 -4.99 13.05 -4.64
N VAL A 99 -4.91 12.25 -5.70
CA VAL A 99 -5.98 11.33 -6.10
C VAL A 99 -5.46 9.89 -6.04
N PRO A 100 -6.08 9.03 -5.22
CA PRO A 100 -5.74 7.62 -5.17
C PRO A 100 -6.53 6.80 -6.20
N TYR A 101 -5.81 5.93 -6.88
CA TYR A 101 -6.32 4.86 -7.71
C TYR A 101 -6.01 3.51 -7.06
N LEU A 102 -6.92 2.55 -7.19
CA LEU A 102 -6.78 1.20 -6.68
C LEU A 102 -7.06 0.19 -7.77
N LEU A 103 -6.34 -0.92 -7.68
CA LEU A 103 -6.56 -2.13 -8.46
C LEU A 103 -6.66 -3.30 -7.47
N ARG A 104 -7.68 -4.13 -7.63
CA ARG A 104 -7.92 -5.30 -6.79
C ARG A 104 -8.03 -6.51 -7.68
N THR A 105 -7.28 -7.57 -7.37
CA THR A 105 -7.28 -8.78 -8.18
C THR A 105 -8.13 -9.87 -7.50
N PRO A 106 -8.79 -10.74 -8.29
CA PRO A 106 -9.62 -11.82 -7.75
C PRO A 106 -8.89 -12.80 -6.82
N ASP A 107 -7.57 -12.89 -6.91
CA ASP A 107 -6.72 -13.72 -6.05
C ASP A 107 -6.47 -13.11 -4.65
N GLY A 108 -7.09 -11.97 -4.34
CA GLY A 108 -6.91 -11.23 -3.10
C GLY A 108 -5.66 -10.34 -3.08
N GLY A 109 -4.99 -10.18 -4.22
CA GLY A 109 -3.97 -9.17 -4.43
C GLY A 109 -4.56 -7.78 -4.66
N GLY A 110 -3.68 -6.79 -4.67
CA GLY A 110 -4.05 -5.44 -5.07
C GLY A 110 -2.89 -4.48 -4.97
N VAL A 111 -2.95 -3.42 -5.77
CA VAL A 111 -2.04 -2.28 -5.72
C VAL A 111 -2.82 -0.98 -5.68
N GLY A 112 -2.15 0.08 -5.27
CA GLY A 112 -2.66 1.42 -5.37
C GLY A 112 -1.63 2.35 -5.97
N HIS A 113 -2.10 3.44 -6.53
CA HIS A 113 -1.29 4.51 -7.06
C HIS A 113 -1.89 5.83 -6.59
N ILE A 114 -1.05 6.80 -6.21
CA ILE A 114 -1.53 8.15 -5.87
C ILE A 114 -0.85 9.11 -6.82
N CYS A 115 -1.63 9.78 -7.66
CA CYS A 115 -1.13 10.85 -8.52
C CYS A 115 -1.48 12.22 -7.91
N ALA A 116 -0.77 13.24 -8.35
CA ALA A 116 -1.12 14.62 -8.05
C ALA A 116 -1.66 15.29 -9.31
N VAL A 117 -2.87 15.84 -9.23
CA VAL A 117 -3.57 16.47 -10.34
C VAL A 117 -3.93 17.92 -10.00
N PRO A 118 -4.05 18.81 -10.99
CA PRO A 118 -4.68 20.11 -10.80
C PRO A 118 -6.09 19.95 -10.22
N GLU A 119 -6.46 20.82 -9.29
CA GLU A 119 -7.77 20.78 -8.64
C GLU A 119 -8.91 20.92 -9.66
N ALA A 120 -8.72 21.75 -10.69
CA ALA A 120 -9.68 21.93 -11.80
C ALA A 120 -9.92 20.64 -12.62
N SER A 121 -8.94 19.73 -12.63
CA SER A 121 -8.99 18.43 -13.36
C SER A 121 -9.29 17.25 -12.42
N SER A 122 -9.74 17.52 -11.20
CA SER A 122 -10.00 16.49 -10.18
C SER A 122 -11.48 16.07 -10.08
N THR A 123 -12.30 16.40 -11.07
CA THR A 123 -13.69 15.94 -11.14
C THR A 123 -13.76 14.47 -11.49
N THR A 124 -14.82 13.79 -11.05
CA THR A 124 -15.02 12.35 -11.29
C THR A 124 -14.91 11.99 -12.78
N GLU A 125 -15.54 12.77 -13.66
CA GLU A 125 -15.51 12.57 -15.12
C GLU A 125 -14.08 12.58 -15.69
N PHE A 126 -13.24 13.55 -15.30
CA PHE A 126 -11.84 13.59 -15.75
C PHE A 126 -11.03 12.43 -15.20
N LEU A 127 -11.24 12.07 -13.94
CA LEU A 127 -10.49 10.98 -13.30
C LEU A 127 -10.87 9.61 -13.87
N GLU A 128 -12.14 9.41 -14.24
CA GLU A 128 -12.66 8.20 -14.87
C GLU A 128 -12.24 8.10 -16.33
N SER A 129 -12.10 9.22 -17.06
CA SER A 129 -11.58 9.21 -18.43
C SER A 129 -10.16 8.64 -18.56
N ALA A 130 -9.39 8.67 -17.46
CA ALA A 130 -8.06 8.08 -17.37
C ALA A 130 -8.07 6.56 -17.13
N LEU A 131 -9.22 5.98 -16.77
CA LEU A 131 -9.39 4.55 -16.55
C LEU A 131 -9.58 3.88 -17.92
N SER A 132 -8.52 3.27 -18.46
CA SER A 132 -8.64 2.42 -19.64
C SER A 132 -9.14 1.03 -19.25
N GLU A 133 -10.01 0.43 -20.07
CA GLU A 133 -10.49 -0.95 -19.85
C GLU A 133 -9.33 -1.96 -19.89
N ASP A 134 -8.31 -1.69 -20.70
CA ASP A 134 -7.10 -2.51 -20.84
C ASP A 134 -5.95 -2.09 -19.91
N ALA A 135 -6.21 -1.27 -18.89
CA ALA A 135 -5.16 -0.80 -17.99
C ALA A 135 -4.54 -1.95 -17.19
N GLU A 136 -3.36 -2.40 -17.61
CA GLU A 136 -2.65 -3.48 -16.93
C GLU A 136 -2.21 -3.06 -15.52
N TRP A 137 -1.94 -4.07 -14.68
CA TRP A 137 -1.40 -3.89 -13.33
C TRP A 137 -0.10 -3.06 -13.29
N HIS A 138 0.71 -3.07 -14.36
CA HIS A 138 1.99 -2.35 -14.43
C HIS A 138 1.86 -0.89 -14.90
N TYR A 139 0.69 -0.50 -15.41
CA TYR A 139 0.44 0.83 -15.96
C TYR A 139 -0.71 1.49 -15.18
N PRO A 140 -0.42 2.13 -14.03
CA PRO A 140 -1.46 2.84 -13.31
C PRO A 140 -2.03 3.98 -14.17
N PRO A 141 -3.28 4.39 -13.95
CA PRO A 141 -3.89 5.49 -14.67
C PRO A 141 -3.17 6.82 -14.37
N PHE A 142 -2.95 7.62 -15.41
CA PHE A 142 -2.36 8.96 -15.33
C PHE A 142 -3.30 9.97 -15.98
N PRO A 143 -4.12 10.67 -15.17
CA PRO A 143 -4.99 11.73 -15.68
C PRO A 143 -4.22 12.83 -16.38
N GLU A 144 -4.89 13.51 -17.31
CA GLU A 144 -4.32 14.66 -18.00
C GLU A 144 -3.91 15.76 -17.00
N GLY A 145 -2.74 16.34 -17.21
CA GLY A 145 -2.18 17.35 -16.32
C GLY A 145 -1.62 16.81 -15.01
N SER A 146 -1.62 15.48 -14.78
CA SER A 146 -0.97 14.89 -13.63
C SER A 146 0.53 15.19 -13.58
N LEU A 147 1.05 15.43 -12.39
CA LEU A 147 2.48 15.61 -12.19
C LEU A 147 3.21 14.26 -12.33
N SER A 148 4.41 14.29 -12.92
CA SER A 148 5.25 13.10 -13.10
C SER A 148 5.67 12.42 -11.79
N HIS A 149 5.61 13.13 -10.66
CA HIS A 149 5.92 12.58 -9.35
C HIS A 149 5.04 13.24 -8.27
N THR A 150 4.32 12.44 -7.49
CA THR A 150 3.36 12.90 -6.47
C THR A 150 3.96 13.88 -5.47
N MET A 151 5.21 13.63 -5.04
CA MET A 151 5.93 14.52 -4.11
C MET A 151 6.21 15.94 -4.66
N LEU A 152 6.10 16.18 -5.97
CA LEU A 152 6.19 17.54 -6.55
C LEU A 152 5.01 18.42 -6.13
N ALA A 153 3.88 17.82 -5.75
CA ALA A 153 2.71 18.54 -5.27
C ALA A 153 2.86 19.02 -3.83
N LEU A 154 3.94 18.63 -3.14
CA LEU A 154 4.15 19.00 -1.75
C LEU A 154 5.03 20.24 -1.63
N GLU A 155 4.69 21.06 -0.65
CA GLU A 155 5.51 22.18 -0.17
C GLU A 155 5.52 22.20 1.35
N GLY A 156 6.43 22.96 1.94
CA GLY A 156 6.66 22.90 3.37
C GLY A 156 7.64 23.95 3.86
N ASP A 157 7.87 23.95 5.17
CA ASP A 157 8.68 24.95 5.88
C ASP A 157 10.20 24.71 5.76
N ARG A 158 10.60 23.62 5.09
CA ARG A 158 12.01 23.19 4.92
C ARG A 158 12.72 22.92 6.24
N SER A 159 11.97 22.70 7.33
CA SER A 159 12.51 22.27 8.61
C SER A 159 13.07 20.84 8.52
N PRO A 160 14.03 20.45 9.37
CA PRO A 160 14.51 19.07 9.43
C PRO A 160 13.37 18.05 9.59
N MET A 161 12.35 18.38 10.38
CA MET A 161 11.19 17.50 10.59
C MET A 161 10.32 17.35 9.34
N SER A 162 10.14 18.41 8.54
CA SER A 162 9.38 18.30 7.29
C SER A 162 9.99 17.30 6.31
N TYR A 163 11.34 17.22 6.23
CA TYR A 163 12.02 16.23 5.39
C TYR A 163 11.87 14.79 5.91
N ILE A 164 11.82 14.60 7.23
CA ILE A 164 11.52 13.29 7.83
C ILE A 164 10.10 12.85 7.48
N VAL A 165 9.14 13.76 7.66
CA VAL A 165 7.74 13.49 7.31
C VAL A 165 7.62 13.13 5.83
N ALA A 166 8.25 13.91 4.94
CA ALA A 166 8.27 13.62 3.50
C ALA A 166 8.89 12.25 3.17
N SER A 167 9.96 11.85 3.86
CA SER A 167 10.66 10.58 3.66
C SER A 167 9.79 9.37 4.02
N ILE A 168 9.05 9.47 5.14
CA ILE A 168 8.10 8.42 5.57
C ILE A 168 6.88 8.42 4.65
N LEU A 169 6.31 9.60 4.39
CA LEU A 169 5.13 9.76 3.53
C LEU A 169 5.35 9.19 2.14
N CYS A 170 6.50 9.46 1.51
CA CYS A 170 6.82 8.94 0.17
C CYS A 170 6.71 7.40 0.12
N ARG A 171 7.24 6.72 1.15
CA ARG A 171 7.17 5.25 1.23
C ARG A 171 5.77 4.73 1.52
N GLU A 172 5.00 5.41 2.38
CA GLU A 172 3.60 5.04 2.62
C GLU A 172 2.72 5.29 1.38
N ILE A 173 2.97 6.35 0.60
CA ILE A 173 2.32 6.62 -0.69
C ILE A 173 2.66 5.51 -1.70
N GLN A 174 3.93 5.12 -1.82
CA GLN A 174 4.36 4.03 -2.71
C GLN A 174 3.78 2.67 -2.31
N ALA A 175 3.44 2.50 -1.03
CA ALA A 175 2.83 1.29 -0.50
C ALA A 175 1.30 1.33 -0.46
N PHE A 176 0.71 2.46 -0.85
CA PHE A 176 -0.73 2.66 -0.79
C PHE A 176 -1.47 1.59 -1.59
N GLY A 177 -2.56 1.08 -1.02
CA GLY A 177 -3.40 0.09 -1.70
C GLY A 177 -2.75 -1.28 -1.93
N ALA A 178 -1.52 -1.53 -1.49
CA ALA A 178 -0.87 -2.82 -1.64
C ALA A 178 -1.54 -3.90 -0.75
N VAL A 179 -1.92 -5.02 -1.34
CA VAL A 179 -2.51 -6.19 -0.64
C VAL A 179 -1.74 -7.46 -1.02
N GLY A 180 -1.78 -8.48 -0.16
CA GLY A 180 -1.13 -9.76 -0.43
C GLY A 180 0.40 -9.68 -0.43
N LYS A 181 1.01 -10.19 -1.51
CA LYS A 181 2.48 -10.34 -1.64
C LYS A 181 3.19 -9.00 -1.91
N ASP A 182 2.47 -8.01 -2.43
CA ASP A 182 3.03 -6.72 -2.85
C ASP A 182 3.18 -5.72 -1.70
N ARG A 183 2.80 -6.11 -0.47
CA ARG A 183 3.00 -5.33 0.77
C ARG A 183 4.46 -5.28 1.20
N GLN A 184 5.36 -4.78 0.36
CA GLN A 184 6.78 -4.71 0.70
C GLN A 184 7.01 -3.79 1.90
N TRP A 185 6.64 -2.51 1.80
CA TRP A 185 6.87 -1.53 2.88
C TRP A 185 5.99 -1.73 4.12
N GLY A 186 4.74 -2.19 3.95
CA GLY A 186 3.84 -2.45 5.09
C GLY A 186 4.39 -3.48 6.09
N GLN A 187 5.33 -4.33 5.66
CA GLN A 187 6.01 -5.31 6.49
C GLN A 187 7.26 -4.75 7.20
N HIS A 188 7.59 -3.48 6.98
CA HIS A 188 8.73 -2.82 7.60
C HIS A 188 8.33 -2.13 8.91
N GLN A 189 9.18 -2.30 9.92
CA GLN A 189 9.10 -1.62 11.20
C GLN A 189 10.32 -0.72 11.37
N LEU A 190 10.13 0.53 11.75
CA LEU A 190 11.22 1.45 12.05
C LEU A 190 11.98 1.00 13.31
N ILE A 191 13.32 1.08 13.26
CA ILE A 191 14.20 0.60 14.34
C ILE A 191 15.28 1.63 14.71
N GLU A 192 15.69 1.63 15.98
CA GLU A 192 16.89 2.32 16.49
C GLU A 192 17.91 1.34 17.08
N THR A 193 17.51 0.09 17.27
CA THR A 193 18.35 -0.99 17.78
C THR A 193 18.14 -2.23 16.93
N VAL A 194 19.17 -3.06 16.86
CA VAL A 194 19.09 -4.32 16.13
C VAL A 194 18.19 -5.28 16.90
N PRO A 195 17.12 -5.85 16.30
CA PRO A 195 16.23 -6.78 16.99
C PRO A 195 16.99 -7.99 17.54
N ALA A 196 16.88 -8.26 18.84
CA ALA A 196 17.64 -9.31 19.51
C ALA A 196 17.17 -10.74 19.19
N GLN A 197 15.94 -10.90 18.66
CA GLN A 197 15.34 -12.21 18.41
C GLN A 197 16.02 -12.98 17.24
N VAL A 198 16.88 -12.31 16.49
CA VAL A 198 17.39 -12.81 15.21
C VAL A 198 18.93 -12.80 15.22
N ASN A 199 19.54 -13.91 14.79
CA ASN A 199 20.99 -13.99 14.62
C ASN A 199 21.43 -13.29 13.32
N TRP A 200 21.75 -12.00 13.42
CA TRP A 200 22.19 -11.16 12.30
C TRP A 200 23.62 -11.50 11.85
N ARG A 201 23.82 -11.66 10.54
CA ARG A 201 25.15 -11.85 9.94
C ARG A 201 25.45 -10.67 9.03
N TRP A 202 26.32 -9.78 9.47
CA TRP A 202 26.73 -8.60 8.71
C TRP A 202 27.77 -8.98 7.64
N LYS A 203 27.53 -8.54 6.39
CA LYS A 203 28.45 -8.71 5.24
C LYS A 203 29.52 -7.62 5.27
N ASN A 204 29.11 -6.42 5.69
CA ASN A 204 29.95 -5.25 5.86
C ASN A 204 30.04 -4.91 7.36
N THR A 205 30.83 -3.90 7.71
CA THR A 205 30.87 -3.34 9.06
C THR A 205 29.47 -2.93 9.53
N ARG A 206 29.07 -3.43 10.69
CA ARG A 206 27.82 -3.05 11.36
C ARG A 206 27.77 -1.52 11.52
N PRO A 207 26.65 -0.85 11.17
CA PRO A 207 26.48 0.57 11.44
C PRO A 207 26.73 0.87 12.93
N LYS A 208 27.53 1.91 13.21
CA LYS A 208 27.84 2.34 14.58
C LYS A 208 26.60 2.81 15.34
N SER A 209 25.61 3.34 14.61
CA SER A 209 24.35 3.84 15.15
C SER A 209 23.23 3.61 14.16
N PHE A 210 22.05 3.24 14.66
CA PHE A 210 20.81 3.14 13.90
C PHE A 210 19.86 4.30 14.22
N ALA A 211 20.34 5.32 14.95
CA ALA A 211 19.54 6.50 15.25
C ALA A 211 19.21 7.24 13.95
N SER A 212 17.95 7.64 13.82
CA SER A 212 17.50 8.39 12.66
C SER A 212 18.01 9.82 12.72
N LYS A 213 18.44 10.34 11.58
CA LYS A 213 19.12 11.63 11.49
C LYS A 213 18.60 12.43 10.31
N VAL A 214 18.60 13.73 10.50
CA VAL A 214 18.44 14.69 9.42
C VAL A 214 19.63 15.62 9.43
N LYS A 215 20.20 15.83 8.25
CA LYS A 215 21.23 16.83 8.04
C LYS A 215 20.69 17.84 7.05
N THR A 216 20.53 19.09 7.49
CA THR A 216 20.24 20.22 6.61
C THR A 216 21.52 21.00 6.37
N ASN A 217 21.76 21.35 5.11
CA ASN A 217 22.92 22.11 4.70
C ASN A 217 22.54 23.58 4.46
N PRO A 218 23.48 24.54 4.61
CA PRO A 218 23.21 25.96 4.36
C PRO A 218 22.79 26.29 2.92
N ASP A 219 23.12 25.42 1.96
CA ASP A 219 22.70 25.54 0.55
C ASP A 219 21.20 25.22 0.34
N GLY A 220 20.51 24.75 1.38
CA GLY A 220 19.10 24.37 1.37
C GLY A 220 18.86 22.92 0.94
N THR A 221 19.92 22.13 0.73
CA THR A 221 19.81 20.66 0.55
C THR A 221 19.62 19.97 1.89
N ALA A 222 19.00 18.79 1.87
CA ALA A 222 18.82 17.98 3.07
C ALA A 222 19.10 16.50 2.79
N ALA A 223 19.50 15.78 3.83
CA ALA A 223 19.62 14.33 3.80
C ALA A 223 18.94 13.72 5.03
N VAL A 224 18.15 12.68 4.81
CA VAL A 224 17.44 11.94 5.85
C VAL A 224 17.97 10.52 5.87
N GLU A 225 18.41 10.07 7.04
CA GLU A 225 18.92 8.71 7.28
C GLU A 225 18.03 8.04 8.33
N PHE A 226 17.53 6.84 8.04
CA PHE A 226 16.84 6.02 9.03
C PHE A 226 16.91 4.53 8.68
N PHE A 227 16.50 3.68 9.61
CA PHE A 227 16.57 2.23 9.46
C PHE A 227 15.20 1.60 9.69
N SER A 228 14.93 0.55 8.92
CA SER A 228 13.76 -0.30 9.11
C SER A 228 14.15 -1.78 9.14
N CYS A 229 13.33 -2.62 9.76
CA CYS A 229 13.44 -4.06 9.74
C CYS A 229 12.17 -4.65 9.14
N ARG A 230 12.31 -5.53 8.15
CA ARG A 230 11.20 -6.36 7.69
C ARG A 230 10.87 -7.40 8.77
N THR A 231 9.61 -7.45 9.19
CA THR A 231 9.12 -8.34 10.26
C THR A 231 8.67 -9.71 9.74
N THR A 232 8.58 -9.86 8.42
CA THR A 232 8.26 -11.12 7.74
C THR A 232 9.52 -11.72 7.10
N SER A 233 9.51 -13.04 6.92
CA SER A 233 10.62 -13.73 6.26
C SER A 233 10.73 -13.30 4.79
N PRO A 234 11.95 -13.03 4.27
CA PRO A 234 13.22 -13.06 5.00
C PRO A 234 13.44 -11.78 5.83
N PHE A 235 13.75 -11.95 7.12
CA PHE A 235 14.11 -10.84 8.01
C PHE A 235 15.35 -10.12 7.47
N ALA A 236 15.23 -8.81 7.28
CA ALA A 236 16.30 -7.96 6.76
C ALA A 236 16.19 -6.56 7.35
N ILE A 237 17.35 -5.95 7.64
CA ILE A 237 17.44 -4.54 8.01
C ILE A 237 17.74 -3.74 6.75
N PHE A 238 17.01 -2.66 6.56
CA PHE A 238 17.17 -1.72 5.47
C PHE A 238 17.69 -0.40 6.01
N HIS A 239 18.71 0.13 5.34
CA HIS A 239 19.23 1.47 5.57
C HIS A 239 18.68 2.36 4.47
N HIS A 240 17.91 3.37 4.87
CA HIS A 240 17.26 4.33 3.99
C HIS A 240 18.01 5.64 4.05
N LEU A 241 18.48 6.11 2.90
CA LEU A 241 19.12 7.42 2.76
C LEU A 241 18.41 8.21 1.66
N ASP A 242 17.69 9.25 2.06
CA ASP A 242 16.97 10.14 1.15
C ASP A 242 17.72 11.47 1.02
N GLN A 243 17.98 11.88 -0.22
CA GLN A 243 18.66 13.14 -0.52
C GLN A 243 17.70 14.10 -1.21
N TYR A 244 17.57 15.31 -0.66
CA TYR A 244 16.66 16.35 -1.14
C TYR A 244 17.48 17.49 -1.73
N ALA A 245 17.13 17.87 -2.97
CA ALA A 245 17.65 19.08 -3.59
C ALA A 245 17.05 20.34 -2.96
N LYS A 246 17.65 21.49 -3.25
CA LYS A 246 17.24 22.77 -2.68
C LYS A 246 15.77 23.09 -2.99
N GLY A 247 14.96 23.25 -1.94
CA GLY A 247 13.58 23.73 -2.05
C GLY A 247 12.57 22.73 -2.59
N THR A 248 12.91 21.44 -2.65
CA THR A 248 12.03 20.37 -3.15
C THR A 248 11.93 19.22 -2.15
N TYR A 249 10.76 18.58 -2.11
CA TYR A 249 10.47 17.36 -1.33
C TYR A 249 10.53 16.08 -2.17
N VAL A 250 11.08 16.15 -3.39
CA VAL A 250 11.39 14.97 -4.20
C VAL A 250 12.75 14.43 -3.77
N ALA A 251 12.74 13.26 -3.15
CA ALA A 251 13.94 12.60 -2.68
C ALA A 251 14.59 11.76 -3.78
N THR A 252 15.93 11.77 -3.82
CA THR A 252 16.70 10.67 -4.41
C THR A 252 16.99 9.64 -3.31
N SER A 253 16.21 8.56 -3.29
CA SER A 253 16.31 7.50 -2.27
C SER A 253 17.37 6.45 -2.61
N LYS A 254 18.20 6.10 -1.63
CA LYS A 254 19.19 5.03 -1.70
C LYS A 254 18.91 4.03 -0.58
N ASP A 255 18.21 2.96 -0.94
CA ASP A 255 17.87 1.90 0.00
C ASP A 255 18.90 0.77 -0.09
N ARG A 256 19.57 0.51 1.04
CA ARG A 256 20.57 -0.56 1.15
C ARG A 256 20.07 -1.65 2.07
N ARG A 257 19.84 -2.84 1.50
CA ARG A 257 19.53 -4.03 2.29
C ARG A 257 20.80 -4.55 2.97
N SER A 258 20.80 -4.54 4.29
CA SER A 258 21.79 -5.29 5.07
C SER A 258 21.42 -6.78 5.07
N PRO A 259 22.42 -7.67 5.11
CA PRO A 259 22.21 -9.11 4.97
C PRO A 259 21.26 -9.71 5.99
N SER A 260 20.50 -10.69 5.50
CA SER A 260 19.44 -11.39 6.21
C SER A 260 19.98 -12.42 7.21
N SER A 261 19.15 -12.75 8.19
CA SER A 261 19.41 -13.91 9.03
C SER A 261 19.38 -15.19 8.20
N LYS A 262 20.22 -16.17 8.54
CA LYS A 262 19.98 -17.55 8.10
C LYS A 262 18.83 -18.06 8.96
N THR A 263 17.65 -18.20 8.39
CA THR A 263 16.65 -19.12 8.94
C THR A 263 17.36 -20.46 9.00
N LYS A 264 17.69 -20.97 10.21
CA LYS A 264 18.19 -22.35 10.36
C LYS A 264 17.20 -23.20 9.58
N GLY A 265 17.62 -23.73 8.44
CA GLY A 265 16.75 -24.52 7.59
C GLY A 265 16.18 -25.60 8.47
N ARG A 266 14.90 -25.47 8.82
CA ARG A 266 14.12 -26.58 9.35
C ARG A 266 14.22 -27.58 8.22
N ARG A 267 15.09 -28.59 8.38
CA ARG A 267 15.16 -29.70 7.43
C ARG A 267 13.71 -30.12 7.21
N PRO A 268 13.24 -30.22 5.95
CA PRO A 268 11.89 -30.71 5.71
C PRO A 268 11.75 -31.98 6.54
N ARG A 269 10.77 -31.96 7.46
CA ARG A 269 10.45 -33.12 8.29
C ARG A 269 10.12 -34.18 7.24
N LYS A 270 11.00 -35.18 7.06
CA LYS A 270 10.75 -36.29 6.13
C LYS A 270 9.34 -36.77 6.47
N SER A 271 8.40 -36.59 5.55
CA SER A 271 7.08 -37.20 5.66
C SER A 271 7.33 -38.68 5.95
N PRO A 272 6.65 -39.27 6.95
CA PRO A 272 6.72 -40.71 7.14
C PRO A 272 6.34 -41.33 5.79
N ALA A 273 7.24 -42.15 5.26
CA ALA A 273 6.94 -42.92 4.06
C ALA A 273 5.67 -43.72 4.34
N GLU A 274 4.60 -43.44 3.59
CA GLU A 274 3.46 -44.33 3.46
C GLU A 274 3.99 -45.67 2.98
N LYS A 275 4.06 -46.63 3.91
CA LYS A 275 4.32 -48.02 3.58
C LYS A 275 3.11 -48.54 2.81
N GLY A 276 3.31 -48.79 1.52
CA GLY A 276 2.65 -49.77 0.67
C GLY A 276 1.19 -50.12 0.98
N SER A 277 0.28 -49.57 0.19
CA SER A 277 -0.98 -50.26 -0.14
C SER A 277 -0.81 -50.90 -1.52
N THR A 278 -0.57 -52.21 -1.51
CA THR A 278 -0.58 -53.09 -2.68
C THR A 278 -1.97 -53.11 -3.32
N TRP A 279 -2.11 -52.52 -4.51
CA TRP A 279 -3.27 -52.72 -5.37
C TRP A 279 -3.11 -53.99 -6.20
N ALA A 280 -3.99 -54.96 -5.94
CA ALA A 280 -4.16 -56.16 -6.74
C ALA A 280 -4.79 -55.81 -8.10
N SER A 281 -4.22 -56.35 -9.18
CA SER A 281 -4.76 -56.28 -10.53
C SER A 281 -5.92 -57.27 -10.73
N PRO A 282 -7.05 -56.91 -11.36
CA PRO A 282 -8.03 -57.89 -11.80
C PRO A 282 -7.63 -58.46 -13.17
N LYS A 283 -7.60 -59.80 -13.25
CA LYS A 283 -7.49 -60.58 -14.47
C LYS A 283 -8.69 -60.29 -15.38
N ARG A 284 -8.44 -59.94 -16.64
CA ARG A 284 -9.44 -60.01 -17.73
C ARG A 284 -9.55 -61.47 -18.18
N SER A 285 -10.73 -62.07 -18.00
CA SER A 285 -11.11 -63.32 -18.66
C SER A 285 -11.69 -63.01 -20.04
N LEU A 286 -11.08 -63.59 -21.06
CA LEU A 286 -11.68 -63.80 -22.38
C LEU A 286 -12.79 -64.85 -22.24
N PHE A 287 -13.96 -64.58 -22.82
CA PHE A 287 -14.85 -65.63 -23.30
C PHE A 287 -15.31 -65.27 -24.71
N SER A 288 -15.24 -66.31 -25.54
CA SER A 288 -15.68 -66.43 -26.93
C SER A 288 -17.20 -66.43 -27.07
#